data_AF-A0A845MJX7-F1
#
_entry.id   AF-A0A845MJX7-F1
#
_cell.length_a   1.000
_cell.length_b   1.000
_cell.length_c   1.000
_cell.angle_alpha   90.00
_cell.angle_beta   90.00
_cell.angle_gamma   90.00
#
_symmetry.space_group_name_H-M   'P 1'
#
loop_
_entity.id
_entity.type
_entity.pdbx_description
1 polymer ?
#
loop_
_entity_poly.entity_id
_entity_poly.type
_entity_poly.pdbx_seq_one_letter_code
_entity_poly.pdbx_strand_id
1 'polypeptide(L)'
;MGEFHRSFSLPVEPLPVVPDDRTVRLRLALLLEEFHELAEATCQSPDADQQAFLDTLAQAREQLEQLKGFEVDLVAVADALTDINYVTYGAGHTFGIDLDATCEEVHRSNMSKLGADGKPVKDARGKVLKGPDYSPPSLERVLAAQGANVSGE
;
A
#
# COMPACT_ATOMS: atom_id res chain seq x y z
N MET A 1 11.95 -1.01 1.46
CA MET A 1 11.16 0.25 1.46
C MET A 1 11.97 1.55 1.46
N GLY A 2 12.98 1.74 2.33
CA GLY A 2 13.80 2.96 2.31
C GLY A 2 14.53 3.21 0.98
N GLU A 3 14.95 2.15 0.29
CA GLU A 3 15.53 2.22 -1.06
C GLU A 3 14.51 2.63 -2.13
N PHE A 4 13.26 2.16 -2.02
CA PHE A 4 12.16 2.60 -2.88
C PHE A 4 11.92 4.11 -2.68
N HIS A 5 11.75 4.60 -1.46
CA HIS A 5 11.54 6.04 -1.25
C HIS A 5 12.67 6.91 -1.80
N ARG A 6 13.94 6.52 -1.57
CA ARG A 6 15.10 7.22 -2.13
C ARG A 6 15.09 7.23 -3.66
N SER A 7 14.87 6.07 -4.26
CA SER A 7 14.84 5.92 -5.72
C SER A 7 13.71 6.76 -6.32
N PHE A 8 12.52 6.76 -5.72
CA PHE A 8 11.35 7.48 -6.23
C PHE A 8 11.27 8.96 -5.85
N SER A 9 12.29 9.47 -5.15
CA SER A 9 12.33 10.84 -4.62
C SER A 9 11.12 11.16 -3.74
N LEU A 10 10.63 10.17 -3.00
CA LEU A 10 9.60 10.35 -1.98
C LEU A 10 10.26 10.91 -0.71
N PRO A 11 9.53 11.65 0.13
CA PRO A 11 10.06 12.16 1.38
C PRO A 11 10.66 11.02 2.23
N VAL A 12 11.91 11.23 2.65
CA VAL A 12 12.64 10.40 3.61
C VAL A 12 13.22 11.35 4.62
N GLU A 13 12.65 11.35 5.81
CA GLU A 13 13.11 12.20 6.91
C GLU A 13 14.21 11.47 7.68
N PRO A 14 15.33 12.16 8.02
CA PRO A 14 16.45 11.53 8.72
C PRO A 14 16.14 11.25 10.19
N LEU A 15 15.08 11.87 10.74
CA LEU A 15 14.63 11.77 12.12
C LEU A 15 13.09 11.72 12.18
N PRO A 16 12.48 11.16 13.23
CA PRO A 16 11.04 11.24 13.45
C PRO A 16 10.58 12.71 13.46
N VAL A 17 9.58 13.04 12.63
CA VAL A 17 9.06 14.39 12.48
C VAL A 17 7.59 14.34 12.11
N VAL A 18 6.82 15.34 12.57
CA VAL A 18 5.44 15.56 12.12
C VAL A 18 5.50 16.21 10.74
N PRO A 19 5.01 15.56 9.67
CA PRO A 19 5.01 16.16 8.33
C PRO A 19 3.84 17.14 8.17
N ASP A 20 3.78 17.84 7.03
CA ASP A 20 2.66 18.74 6.73
C ASP A 20 1.30 18.02 6.59
N ASP A 21 0.20 18.76 6.76
CA ASP A 21 -1.16 18.23 6.67
C ASP A 21 -1.46 17.51 5.35
N ARG A 22 -0.83 17.97 4.26
CA ARG A 22 -0.98 17.33 2.95
C ARG A 22 -0.39 15.93 2.96
N THR A 23 0.77 15.75 3.56
CA THR A 23 1.45 14.47 3.70
C THR A 23 0.71 13.56 4.68
N VAL A 24 0.23 14.08 5.82
CA VAL A 24 -0.60 13.30 6.76
C VAL A 24 -1.84 12.76 6.05
N ARG A 25 -2.59 13.63 5.36
CA ARG A 25 -3.77 13.25 4.58
C ARG A 25 -3.47 12.19 3.53
N LEU A 26 -2.39 12.36 2.76
CA LEU A 26 -1.98 11.39 1.75
C LEU A 26 -1.67 10.01 2.37
N ARG A 27 -0.96 9.97 3.51
CA ARG A 27 -0.63 8.70 4.18
C ARG A 27 -1.87 7.99 4.71
N LEU A 28 -2.80 8.72 5.32
CA LEU A 28 -4.08 8.17 5.77
C LEU A 28 -4.92 7.67 4.59
N ALA A 29 -4.96 8.40 3.47
CA ALA A 29 -5.72 8.02 2.29
C ALA A 29 -5.20 6.71 1.67
N LEU A 30 -3.88 6.55 1.59
CA LEU A 30 -3.26 5.32 1.09
C LEU A 30 -3.55 4.13 2.01
N LEU A 31 -3.42 4.30 3.34
CA LEU A 31 -3.75 3.22 4.28
C LEU A 31 -5.23 2.80 4.20
N LEU A 32 -6.13 3.77 4.05
CA LEU A 32 -7.56 3.51 3.91
C LEU A 32 -7.89 2.84 2.57
N GLU A 33 -7.18 3.21 1.49
CA GLU A 33 -7.32 2.58 0.17
C GLU A 33 -6.91 1.10 0.22
N GLU A 34 -5.75 0.77 0.79
CA GLU A 34 -5.30 -0.62 0.92
C GLU A 34 -6.25 -1.46 1.81
N PHE A 35 -6.81 -0.86 2.87
CA PHE A 35 -7.80 -1.55 3.69
C PHE A 35 -9.13 -1.76 2.93
N HIS A 36 -9.55 -0.80 2.12
CA HIS A 36 -10.73 -0.95 1.28
C HIS A 36 -10.53 -2.05 0.23
N GLU A 37 -9.37 -2.11 -0.44
CA GLU A 37 -9.04 -3.17 -1.40
C GLU A 37 -9.01 -4.56 -0.72
N LEU A 38 -8.47 -4.66 0.50
CA LEU A 38 -8.54 -5.88 1.29
C LEU A 38 -9.99 -6.29 1.58
N ALA A 39 -10.84 -5.34 1.97
CA ALA A 39 -12.26 -5.59 2.21
C ALA A 39 -12.96 -6.09 0.94
N GLU A 40 -12.75 -5.44 -0.21
CA GLU A 40 -13.27 -5.87 -1.51
C GLU A 40 -12.81 -7.30 -1.86
N ALA A 41 -11.53 -7.62 -1.64
CA ALA A 41 -10.99 -8.96 -1.87
C ALA A 41 -11.64 -10.04 -0.98
N THR A 42 -12.10 -9.66 0.22
CA THR A 42 -12.85 -10.57 1.12
C THR A 42 -14.36 -10.58 0.88
N CYS A 43 -14.87 -9.66 0.04
CA CYS A 43 -16.29 -9.47 -0.25
C CYS A 43 -16.56 -9.48 -1.76
N GLN A 44 -15.94 -10.40 -2.54
CA GLN A 44 -16.03 -10.44 -4.00
C GLN A 44 -17.45 -10.59 -4.58
N SER A 45 -18.42 -11.02 -3.77
CA SER A 45 -19.84 -11.11 -4.14
C SER A 45 -20.68 -10.65 -2.95
N PRO A 46 -20.72 -9.32 -2.70
CA PRO A 46 -21.23 -8.80 -1.45
C PRO A 46 -22.75 -8.92 -1.38
N ASP A 47 -23.26 -9.28 -0.21
CA ASP A 47 -24.66 -9.03 0.13
C ASP A 47 -24.91 -7.53 0.43
N ALA A 48 -26.15 -7.18 0.78
CA ALA A 48 -26.52 -5.80 1.04
C ALA A 48 -25.73 -5.16 2.20
N ASP A 49 -25.42 -5.94 3.24
CA ASP A 49 -24.71 -5.44 4.43
C ASP A 49 -23.23 -5.26 4.12
N GLN A 50 -22.62 -6.21 3.41
CA GLN A 50 -21.25 -6.12 2.94
C GLN A 50 -21.06 -4.96 1.96
N GLN A 51 -22.01 -4.73 1.04
CA GLN A 51 -21.93 -3.60 0.12
C GLN A 51 -22.02 -2.27 0.87
N ALA A 52 -22.93 -2.15 1.84
CA ALA A 52 -23.03 -0.93 2.66
C ALA A 52 -21.74 -0.63 3.44
N PHE A 53 -21.04 -1.68 3.90
CA PHE A 53 -19.73 -1.53 4.53
C PHE A 53 -18.67 -1.00 3.56
N LEU A 54 -18.56 -1.56 2.35
CA LEU A 54 -17.63 -1.09 1.31
C LEU A 54 -17.91 0.37 0.92
N ASP A 55 -19.18 0.72 0.73
CA ASP A 55 -19.59 2.10 0.42
C ASP A 55 -19.20 3.07 1.55
N THR A 56 -19.25 2.62 2.81
CA THR A 56 -18.82 3.42 3.97
C THR A 56 -17.31 3.69 3.93
N LEU A 57 -16.49 2.70 3.55
CA LEU A 57 -15.04 2.89 3.41
C LEU A 57 -14.71 3.87 2.28
N ALA A 58 -15.42 3.77 1.15
CA ALA A 58 -15.29 4.71 0.05
C ALA A 58 -15.63 6.15 0.47
N GLN A 59 -16.74 6.34 1.20
CA GLN A 59 -17.15 7.64 1.73
C GLN A 59 -16.16 8.20 2.76
N ALA A 60 -15.59 7.36 3.63
CA ALA A 60 -14.58 7.80 4.59
C ALA A 60 -13.36 8.42 3.90
N ARG A 61 -12.97 7.91 2.73
CA ARG A 61 -11.87 8.47 1.92
C ARG A 61 -12.23 9.85 1.35
N GLU A 62 -13.46 10.03 0.90
CA GLU A 62 -13.93 11.35 0.42
C GLU A 62 -13.98 12.38 1.56
N GLN A 63 -14.41 11.96 2.76
CA GLN A 63 -14.45 12.83 3.94
C GLN A 63 -13.05 13.25 4.39
N LEU A 64 -12.06 12.34 4.33
CA LEU A 64 -10.67 12.63 4.65
C LEU A 64 -10.12 13.79 3.81
N GLU A 65 -10.53 13.91 2.54
CA GLU A 65 -10.12 15.00 1.65
C GLU A 65 -10.64 16.37 2.12
N GLN A 66 -11.78 16.39 2.81
CA GLN A 66 -12.43 17.62 3.28
C GLN A 66 -11.94 18.08 4.67
N LEU A 67 -11.10 17.31 5.36
CA LEU A 67 -10.58 17.69 6.67
C LEU A 67 -9.68 18.92 6.57
N LYS A 68 -9.80 19.84 7.55
CA LYS A 68 -9.10 21.14 7.51
C LYS A 68 -7.63 21.08 7.95
N GLY A 69 -7.27 20.12 8.80
CA GLY A 69 -5.90 19.93 9.28
C GLY A 69 -5.83 18.83 10.35
N PHE A 70 -4.62 18.56 10.83
CA PHE A 70 -4.35 17.46 11.76
C PHE A 70 -3.52 17.93 12.96
N GLU A 71 -3.88 17.45 14.16
CA GLU A 71 -3.01 17.51 15.33
C GLU A 71 -2.39 16.13 15.53
N VAL A 72 -1.06 16.07 15.52
CA VAL A 72 -0.32 14.80 15.42
C VAL A 72 0.56 14.59 16.64
N ASP A 73 0.33 13.47 17.33
CA ASP A 73 1.23 12.93 18.34
C ASP A 73 2.09 11.82 17.70
N LEU A 74 3.40 12.05 17.61
CA LEU A 74 4.33 11.11 16.98
C LEU A 74 4.43 9.77 17.72
N VAL A 75 4.25 9.74 19.03
CA VAL A 75 4.30 8.49 19.80
C VAL A 75 3.06 7.66 19.48
N ALA A 76 1.88 8.29 19.48
CA ALA A 76 0.63 7.62 19.12
C ALA A 76 0.63 7.15 17.65
N VAL A 77 1.24 7.93 16.74
CA VAL A 77 1.41 7.50 15.34
C VAL A 77 2.33 6.29 15.24
N ALA A 78 3.47 6.29 15.95
CA ALA A 78 4.40 5.15 15.92
C ALA A 78 3.75 3.87 16.47
N ASP A 79 2.97 3.99 17.54
CA ASP A 79 2.19 2.90 18.14
C ASP A 79 1.16 2.35 17.14
N ALA A 80 0.30 3.21 16.59
CA ALA A 80 -0.72 2.81 15.62
C ALA A 80 -0.15 2.18 14.34
N LEU A 81 0.95 2.72 13.78
CA LEU A 81 1.62 2.13 12.62
C LEU A 81 2.23 0.76 12.94
N THR A 82 2.73 0.58 14.16
CA THR A 82 3.26 -0.72 14.63
C THR A 82 2.13 -1.73 14.77
N ASP A 83 1.01 -1.34 15.37
CA ASP A 83 -0.17 -2.20 15.53
C ASP A 83 -0.76 -2.60 14.18
N ILE A 84 -0.88 -1.65 13.24
CA ILE A 84 -1.32 -1.94 11.86
C ILE A 84 -0.41 -2.99 11.23
N ASN A 85 0.91 -2.82 11.28
CA ASN A 85 1.83 -3.82 10.76
C ASN A 85 1.62 -5.18 11.43
N TYR A 86 1.48 -5.21 12.75
CA TYR A 86 1.31 -6.45 13.50
C TYR A 86 0.04 -7.20 13.09
N VAL A 87 -1.10 -6.51 12.96
CA VAL A 87 -2.35 -7.13 12.52
C VAL A 87 -2.34 -7.49 11.04
N THR A 88 -1.63 -6.76 10.18
CA THR A 88 -1.43 -7.13 8.78
C THR A 88 -0.68 -8.46 8.67
N TYR A 89 0.43 -8.63 9.39
CA TYR A 89 1.14 -9.91 9.44
C TYR A 89 0.30 -11.03 10.08
N GLY A 90 -0.50 -10.72 11.10
CA GLY A 90 -1.47 -11.66 11.68
C GLY A 90 -2.53 -12.11 10.67
N ALA A 91 -3.04 -11.21 9.82
CA ALA A 91 -3.97 -11.54 8.75
C ALA A 91 -3.30 -12.43 7.70
N GLY A 92 -2.07 -12.12 7.29
CA GLY A 92 -1.27 -12.97 6.40
C GLY A 92 -1.16 -14.40 6.92
N HIS A 93 -0.80 -14.56 8.21
CA HIS A 93 -0.75 -15.87 8.85
C HIS A 93 -2.11 -16.58 8.86
N THR A 94 -3.20 -15.85 9.10
CA THR A 94 -4.57 -16.39 9.09
C THR A 94 -4.98 -16.89 7.70
N PHE A 95 -4.56 -16.20 6.64
CA PHE A 95 -4.78 -16.63 5.26
C PHE A 95 -3.74 -17.65 4.75
N GLY A 96 -2.73 -17.99 5.56
CA GLY A 96 -1.64 -18.88 5.15
C GLY A 96 -0.71 -18.26 4.10
N ILE A 97 -0.64 -16.93 4.02
CA ILE A 97 0.19 -16.19 3.09
C ILE A 97 1.47 -15.76 3.79
N ASP A 98 2.61 -16.16 3.24
CA ASP A 98 3.90 -15.57 3.61
C ASP A 98 4.00 -14.17 2.99
N LEU A 99 3.77 -13.15 3.81
CA LEU A 99 3.79 -11.74 3.41
C LEU A 99 5.18 -11.22 3.12
N ASP A 100 6.24 -11.83 3.65
CA ASP A 100 7.60 -11.39 3.32
C ASP A 100 7.89 -11.71 1.86
N ALA A 101 7.53 -12.91 1.40
CA ALA A 101 7.67 -13.31 0.00
C ALA A 101 6.81 -12.45 -0.95
N THR A 102 5.59 -12.07 -0.58
CA THR A 102 4.77 -11.17 -1.41
C THR A 102 5.31 -9.74 -1.41
N CYS A 103 5.81 -9.25 -0.27
CA CYS A 103 6.45 -7.94 -0.16
C CYS A 103 7.74 -7.86 -1.00
N GLU A 104 8.54 -8.92 -1.04
CA GLU A 104 9.73 -9.02 -1.89
C GLU A 104 9.37 -8.93 -3.38
N GLU A 105 8.32 -9.63 -3.82
CA GLU A 105 7.87 -9.59 -5.22
C GLU A 105 7.30 -8.21 -5.61
N VAL A 106 6.51 -7.59 -4.72
CA VAL A 106 6.04 -6.21 -4.92
C VAL A 106 7.20 -5.23 -4.95
N HIS A 107 8.20 -5.41 -4.09
CA HIS A 107 9.41 -4.59 -4.09
C HIS A 107 10.20 -4.75 -5.39
N ARG A 108 10.45 -5.97 -5.85
CA ARG A 108 11.11 -6.28 -7.14
C ARG A 108 10.38 -5.61 -8.30
N SER A 109 9.06 -5.75 -8.37
CA SER A 109 8.22 -5.11 -9.38
C SER A 109 8.33 -3.58 -9.34
N ASN A 110 8.26 -2.98 -8.15
CA ASN A 110 8.40 -1.55 -7.98
C ASN A 110 9.78 -1.04 -8.40
N MET A 111 10.85 -1.77 -8.09
CA MET A 111 12.21 -1.42 -8.51
C MET A 111 12.42 -1.60 -10.02
N SER A 112 11.68 -2.49 -10.69
CA SER A 112 11.72 -2.63 -12.17
C SER A 112 11.18 -1.41 -12.94
N LYS A 113 10.51 -0.47 -12.25
CA LYS A 113 10.03 0.79 -12.86
C LYS A 113 11.17 1.79 -13.12
N LEU A 114 12.36 1.57 -12.56
CA LEU A 114 13.52 2.43 -12.75
C LEU A 114 14.04 2.31 -14.19
N GLY A 115 14.59 3.41 -14.72
CA GLY A 115 15.30 3.45 -15.99
C GLY A 115 16.71 2.87 -15.86
N ALA A 116 17.41 2.79 -16.99
CA ALA A 116 18.78 2.26 -17.06
C ALA A 116 19.81 3.02 -16.19
N ASP A 117 19.48 4.23 -15.75
CA ASP A 117 20.27 5.07 -14.84
C ASP A 117 19.93 4.86 -13.36
N GLY A 118 19.05 3.89 -13.04
CA GLY A 118 18.58 3.61 -11.69
C GLY A 118 17.60 4.66 -11.15
N LYS A 119 17.07 5.56 -12.01
CA LYS A 119 16.13 6.60 -11.60
C LYS A 119 14.71 6.33 -12.13
N PRO A 120 13.67 6.83 -11.46
CA PRO A 120 12.31 6.73 -11.97
C PRO A 120 12.19 7.51 -13.27
N VAL A 121 11.64 6.86 -14.29
CA VAL A 121 11.19 7.56 -15.50
C VAL A 121 9.98 8.40 -15.10
N LYS A 122 9.97 9.71 -15.36
CA LYS A 122 8.85 10.60 -15.02
C LYS A 122 8.33 11.31 -16.27
N ASP A 123 7.03 11.54 -16.35
CA ASP A 123 6.44 12.40 -17.39
C ASP A 123 6.64 13.90 -17.09
N ALA A 124 6.17 14.76 -17.99
CA ALA A 124 6.26 16.22 -17.84
C ALA A 124 5.51 16.77 -16.61
N ARG A 125 4.64 15.96 -15.97
CA ARG A 125 3.89 16.29 -14.77
C ARG A 125 4.52 15.68 -13.51
N GLY A 126 5.67 15.01 -13.64
CA GLY A 126 6.35 14.34 -12.55
C GLY A 126 5.77 12.97 -12.17
N LYS A 127 4.80 12.45 -12.93
CA LYS A 127 4.23 11.12 -12.69
C LYS A 127 5.26 10.05 -13.07
N VAL A 128 5.49 9.11 -12.16
CA VAL A 128 6.35 7.95 -12.41
C VAL A 128 5.73 7.09 -13.51
N LEU A 129 6.50 6.85 -14.57
CA LEU A 129 6.19 5.98 -15.68
C LEU A 129 6.80 4.59 -15.47
N LYS A 130 6.29 3.61 -16.21
CA LYS A 130 6.88 2.28 -16.29
C LYS A 130 8.19 2.38 -17.07
N GLY A 131 9.30 2.00 -16.44
CA GLY A 131 10.60 1.87 -17.11
C GLY A 131 10.59 0.83 -18.24
N PRO A 132 11.63 0.81 -19.10
CA PRO A 132 11.71 -0.11 -20.22
C PRO A 132 11.73 -1.58 -19.79
N ASP A 133 12.28 -1.87 -18.61
CA ASP A 133 12.39 -3.22 -18.04
C ASP A 133 11.28 -3.54 -17.01
N TYR A 134 10.21 -2.74 -16.99
CA TYR A 134 9.12 -2.93 -16.05
C TYR A 134 8.46 -4.30 -16.21
N SER A 135 8.27 -4.98 -15.09
CA SER A 135 7.47 -6.20 -15.00
C SER A 135 6.49 -6.08 -13.82
N PRO A 136 5.19 -6.37 -14.03
CA PRO A 136 4.19 -6.31 -12.95
C PRO A 136 4.49 -7.33 -11.85
N PRO A 137 3.99 -7.12 -10.62
CA PRO A 137 4.14 -8.11 -9.56
C PRO A 137 3.34 -9.36 -9.93
N SER A 138 3.90 -10.54 -9.69
CA SER A 138 3.26 -11.83 -9.97
C SER A 138 2.96 -12.58 -8.66
N LEU A 139 1.97 -12.09 -7.91
CA LEU A 139 1.55 -12.69 -6.65
C LEU A 139 0.99 -14.11 -6.83
N GLU A 140 0.37 -14.41 -7.98
CA GLU A 140 -0.06 -15.77 -8.32
C GLU A 140 1.11 -16.77 -8.26
N ARG A 141 2.27 -16.42 -8.82
CA ARG A 141 3.45 -17.30 -8.79
C ARG A 141 4.01 -17.46 -7.38
N VAL A 142 4.00 -16.37 -6.61
CA VAL A 142 4.45 -16.40 -5.20
C VAL A 142 3.54 -17.30 -4.37
N LEU A 143 2.22 -17.14 -4.49
CA LEU A 143 1.23 -17.95 -3.80
C LEU A 143 1.29 -19.42 -4.26
N ALA A 144 1.47 -19.68 -5.55
CA ALA A 144 1.67 -21.04 -6.07
C ALA A 144 2.93 -21.69 -5.48
N ALA A 145 4.02 -20.94 -5.33
CA ALA A 145 5.24 -21.43 -4.67
C ALA A 145 5.06 -21.69 -3.17
N GLN A 146 4.12 -21.00 -2.52
CA GLN A 146 3.68 -21.25 -1.14
C GLN A 146 2.71 -22.45 -1.03
N GLY A 147 2.34 -23.07 -2.16
CA GLY A 147 1.44 -24.23 -2.20
C GLY A 147 -0.04 -23.89 -2.38
N ALA A 148 -0.39 -22.62 -2.63
CA ALA A 148 -1.76 -22.24 -2.96
C ALA A 148 -2.12 -22.71 -4.38
N ASN A 149 -3.32 -23.28 -4.54
CA ASN A 149 -3.84 -23.61 -5.86
C ASN A 149 -4.64 -22.40 -6.38
N VAL A 150 -3.92 -21.41 -6.91
CA VAL A 150 -4.49 -20.14 -7.41
C VAL A 150 -5.09 -20.25 -8.81
N SER A 151 -5.17 -21.45 -9.38
CA SER A 151 -5.85 -21.71 -10.65
C SER A 151 -7.35 -21.48 -10.49
N GLY A 152 -7.83 -20.33 -10.97
CA GLY A 152 -9.24 -20.11 -11.22
C GLY A 152 -9.70 -20.94 -12.42
N GLU A 153 -10.31 -22.09 -12.12
CA GLU A 153 -11.45 -22.65 -12.85
C GLU A 153 -12.60 -22.90 -11.87
#